data_AF-A0A9D7CE94-F1
#
_entry.id   AF-A0A9D7CE94-F1
#
_cell.length_a   1.000
_cell.length_b   1.000
_cell.length_c   1.000
_cell.angle_alpha   90.00
_cell.angle_beta   90.00
_cell.angle_gamma   90.00
#
_symmetry.space_group_name_H-M   'P 1'
#
loop_
_entity.id
_entity.type
_entity.pdbx_description
1 polymer ?
#
loop_
_entity_poly.entity_id
_entity_poly.type
_entity_poly.pdbx_seq_one_letter_code
_entity_poly.pdbx_strand_id
1 'polypeptide(L)'
;MTRVPQWLRQSLVFAGAWHLVLGASIMIAPGTFFTLTGLAHPNYVQMWQGAGLLAAVMGIGYAIAARNPLRYWPVILIGLIPKIISPIGVVWDFWQRELPTALGTLVLVNDVVWWVPFSMLLWYAVREEAAGEYPRSIYHGTPRDAMANAITNHGESLLQLSEVEPLMVVFVRHSGCIFCRETLSELHTLRAAIDETGVGLVVVHMDMPDEGEALIERYGLDGVDVISDPLRELYQAFHLQQGSFTQLFGPRVLARGFVATLKGHLPGWFVGDALQMPGAFVVSHGAILRAYRHTSAGDRPDYLALATGECDLPNQSNRGDSAA
;
A
#
# COMPACT_ATOMS: atom_id res chain seq x y z
N MET A 1 11.98 -1.42 13.37
CA MET A 1 10.86 -0.68 14.02
C MET A 1 10.58 0.61 13.28
N THR A 2 9.35 0.80 12.84
CA THR A 2 8.93 1.99 12.08
C THR A 2 8.86 3.19 13.03
N ARG A 3 9.82 4.12 12.95
CA ARG A 3 9.79 5.31 13.81
C ARG A 3 8.73 6.28 13.31
N VAL A 4 7.62 6.38 14.05
CA VAL A 4 6.59 7.39 13.80
C VAL A 4 7.16 8.78 14.10
N PRO A 5 7.12 9.73 13.15
CA PRO A 5 7.50 11.13 13.38
C PRO A 5 6.83 11.74 14.62
N GLN A 6 7.60 12.52 15.39
CA GLN A 6 7.10 13.10 16.64
C GLN A 6 5.88 14.02 16.43
N TRP A 7 5.86 14.80 15.34
CA TRP A 7 4.75 15.70 15.03
C TRP A 7 3.42 14.95 14.79
N LEU A 8 3.46 13.73 14.24
CA LEU A 8 2.28 12.88 14.10
C LEU A 8 1.75 12.44 15.46
N ARG A 9 2.64 12.10 16.41
CA ARG A 9 2.23 11.80 17.80
C ARG A 9 1.62 13.04 18.46
N GLN A 10 2.24 14.21 18.28
CA GLN A 10 1.72 15.46 18.79
C GLN A 10 0.34 15.80 18.20
N SER A 11 0.10 15.48 16.93
CA SER A 11 -1.23 15.67 16.32
C SER A 11 -2.33 14.91 17.05
N LEU A 12 -2.06 13.68 17.52
CA LEU A 12 -3.02 12.91 18.34
C LEU A 12 -3.20 13.54 19.73
N VAL A 13 -2.14 14.10 20.32
CA VAL A 13 -2.24 14.82 21.60
C VAL A 13 -3.10 16.07 21.45
N PHE A 14 -2.86 16.87 20.41
CA PHE A 14 -3.65 18.06 20.11
C PHE A 14 -5.10 17.72 19.78
N ALA A 15 -5.33 16.71 18.95
CA ALA A 15 -6.67 16.21 18.68
C ALA A 15 -7.36 15.75 19.97
N GLY A 16 -6.65 15.02 20.83
CA GLY A 16 -7.14 14.57 22.12
C GLY A 16 -7.58 15.72 23.03
N ALA A 17 -6.70 16.70 23.22
CA ALA A 17 -6.99 17.89 24.01
C ALA A 17 -8.15 18.70 23.44
N TRP A 18 -8.18 18.91 22.12
CA TRP A 18 -9.28 19.60 21.43
C TRP A 18 -10.63 18.91 21.68
N HIS A 19 -10.69 17.59 21.52
CA HIS A 19 -11.94 16.83 21.68
C HIS A 19 -12.39 16.77 23.15
N LEU A 20 -11.45 16.74 24.10
CA LEU A 20 -11.77 16.84 25.54
C LEU A 20 -12.37 18.21 25.88
N VAL A 21 -11.74 19.29 25.43
CA VAL A 21 -12.21 20.65 25.67
C VAL A 21 -13.57 20.86 25.01
N LEU A 22 -13.71 20.46 23.75
CA LEU A 22 -14.96 20.55 23.01
C LEU A 22 -16.07 19.74 23.69
N GLY A 23 -15.80 18.47 24.01
CA GLY A 23 -16.77 17.60 24.69
C GLY A 23 -17.20 18.15 26.05
N ALA A 24 -16.25 18.61 26.87
CA ALA A 24 -16.55 19.24 28.16
C ALA A 24 -17.37 20.53 27.98
N SER A 25 -17.05 21.36 27.00
CA SER A 25 -17.81 22.59 26.72
C SER A 25 -19.26 22.30 26.33
N ILE A 26 -19.49 21.27 25.51
CA ILE A 26 -20.82 20.81 25.10
C ILE A 26 -21.59 20.23 26.29
N MET A 27 -20.92 19.51 27.19
CA MET A 27 -21.56 18.94 28.37
C MET A 27 -21.94 20.01 29.42
N ILE A 28 -21.03 20.95 29.72
CA ILE A 28 -21.19 21.96 30.78
C ILE A 28 -22.09 23.11 30.32
N ALA A 29 -21.94 23.57 29.08
CA ALA A 29 -22.62 24.74 28.55
C ALA A 29 -23.19 24.50 27.14
N PRO A 30 -24.13 23.53 26.99
CA PRO A 30 -24.58 23.06 25.67
C PRO A 30 -25.25 24.12 24.79
N GLY A 31 -25.83 25.17 25.38
CA GLY A 31 -26.47 26.28 24.65
C GLY A 31 -25.48 27.28 24.02
N THR A 32 -24.23 27.30 24.50
CA THR A 32 -23.22 28.28 24.05
C THR A 32 -22.96 28.16 22.56
N PHE A 33 -22.87 26.92 22.06
CA PHE A 33 -22.67 26.63 20.65
C PHE A 33 -23.77 27.24 19.77
N PHE A 34 -25.04 27.01 20.12
CA PHE A 34 -26.19 27.51 19.37
C PHE A 34 -26.28 29.03 19.43
N THR A 35 -25.99 29.62 20.60
CA THR A 35 -25.98 31.07 20.79
C THR A 35 -24.90 31.74 19.92
N LEU A 36 -23.68 31.21 19.91
CA LEU A 36 -22.56 31.78 19.13
C LEU A 36 -22.74 31.62 17.62
N THR A 37 -23.42 30.56 17.19
CA THR A 37 -23.64 30.27 15.75
C THR A 37 -24.95 30.85 15.22
N GLY A 38 -25.80 31.41 16.09
CA GLY A 38 -27.12 31.94 15.73
C GLY A 38 -28.15 30.86 15.39
N LEU A 39 -27.89 29.61 15.77
CA LEU A 39 -28.80 28.48 15.56
C LEU A 39 -29.90 28.46 16.62
N ALA A 40 -31.07 27.91 16.24
CA ALA A 40 -32.13 27.61 17.20
C ALA A 40 -31.63 26.59 18.24
N HIS A 41 -32.02 26.80 19.49
CA HIS A 41 -31.69 25.84 20.55
C HIS A 41 -32.49 24.55 20.36
N PRO A 42 -31.86 23.37 20.53
CA PRO A 42 -32.56 22.10 20.36
C PRO A 42 -33.54 21.88 21.52
N ASN A 43 -34.69 21.26 21.21
CA ASN A 43 -35.70 20.90 22.22
C ASN A 43 -35.15 19.90 23.26
N TYR A 44 -34.23 19.03 22.85
CA TYR A 44 -33.59 18.01 23.69
C TYR A 44 -32.08 18.22 23.76
N VAL A 45 -31.67 19.16 24.62
CA VAL A 45 -30.26 19.52 24.83
C VAL A 45 -29.39 18.33 25.28
N GLN A 46 -30.01 17.33 25.92
CA GLN A 46 -29.34 16.12 26.39
C GLN A 46 -28.76 15.28 25.24
N MET A 47 -29.39 15.29 24.06
CA MET A 47 -28.84 14.61 22.88
C MET A 47 -27.53 15.27 22.44
N TRP A 48 -27.46 16.60 22.52
CA TRP A 48 -26.24 17.36 22.24
C TRP A 48 -25.16 17.11 23.29
N GLN A 49 -25.52 17.05 24.58
CA GLN A 49 -24.60 16.65 25.65
C GLN A 49 -24.08 15.21 25.44
N GLY A 50 -24.89 14.31 24.90
CA GLY A 50 -24.47 12.97 24.48
C GLY A 50 -23.40 12.99 23.40
N ALA A 51 -23.53 13.86 22.38
CA ALA A 51 -22.47 14.07 21.39
C ALA A 51 -21.19 14.63 22.03
N GLY A 52 -21.32 15.53 23.01
CA GLY A 52 -20.20 16.02 23.83
C GLY A 52 -19.47 14.91 24.58
N LEU A 53 -20.21 13.98 25.18
CA LEU A 53 -19.64 12.80 25.85
C LEU A 53 -18.86 11.92 24.87
N LEU A 54 -19.42 11.61 23.70
CA LEU A 54 -18.75 10.82 22.67
C LEU A 54 -17.47 11.53 22.17
N ALA A 55 -17.52 12.86 21.99
CA ALA A 55 -16.34 13.65 21.64
C ALA A 55 -15.26 13.56 22.74
N ALA A 56 -15.63 13.71 24.01
CA ALA A 56 -14.68 13.58 25.12
C ALA A 56 -14.05 12.18 25.19
N VAL A 57 -14.84 11.12 24.99
CA VAL A 57 -14.34 9.73 24.92
C VAL A 57 -13.35 9.56 23.79
N MET A 58 -13.62 10.12 22.60
CA MET A 58 -12.66 10.15 21.49
C MET A 58 -11.39 10.90 21.86
N GLY A 59 -11.49 11.99 22.61
CA GLY A 59 -10.34 12.73 23.13
C GLY A 59 -9.41 11.87 23.99
N ILE A 60 -10.00 11.05 24.89
CA ILE A 60 -9.25 10.05 25.67
C ILE A 60 -8.63 9.00 24.74
N GLY A 61 -9.40 8.51 23.76
CA GLY A 61 -8.92 7.56 22.75
C GLY A 61 -7.67 8.05 22.02
N TYR A 62 -7.66 9.31 21.57
CA TYR A 62 -6.48 9.89 20.91
C TYR A 62 -5.29 10.05 21.87
N ALA A 63 -5.52 10.41 23.14
CA ALA A 63 -4.46 10.48 24.14
C ALA A 63 -3.83 9.10 24.40
N ILE A 64 -4.62 8.03 24.41
CA ILE A 64 -4.13 6.64 24.49
C ILE A 64 -3.35 6.28 23.22
N ALA A 65 -3.94 6.53 22.05
CA ALA A 65 -3.32 6.24 20.76
C ALA A 65 -1.98 6.97 20.58
N ALA A 66 -1.84 8.19 21.08
CA ALA A 66 -0.60 8.96 21.02
C ALA A 66 0.61 8.24 21.65
N ARG A 67 0.38 7.35 22.63
CA ARG A 67 1.46 6.57 23.29
C ARG A 67 2.03 5.49 22.38
N ASN A 68 1.19 4.86 21.58
CA ASN A 68 1.60 3.86 20.60
C ASN A 68 0.65 3.87 19.38
N PRO A 69 0.86 4.80 18.42
CA PRO A 69 -0.12 5.02 17.36
C PRO A 69 -0.30 3.83 16.42
N LEU A 70 0.76 3.03 16.23
CA LEU A 70 0.72 1.87 15.34
C LEU A 70 -0.03 0.71 16.00
N ARG A 71 0.12 0.50 17.30
CA ARG A 71 -0.68 -0.50 18.03
C ARG A 71 -2.15 -0.13 18.15
N TYR A 72 -2.44 1.16 18.34
CA TYR A 72 -3.80 1.67 18.54
C TYR A 72 -4.39 2.30 17.27
N TRP A 73 -3.95 1.85 16.10
CA TRP A 73 -4.47 2.33 14.82
C TRP A 73 -6.00 2.23 14.68
N PRO A 74 -6.72 1.24 15.27
CA PRO A 74 -8.17 1.18 15.13
C PRO A 74 -8.86 2.41 15.73
N VAL A 75 -8.33 2.99 16.81
CA VAL A 75 -8.86 4.20 17.43
C VAL A 75 -8.68 5.41 16.49
N ILE A 76 -7.57 5.46 15.77
CA ILE A 76 -7.28 6.50 14.78
C ILE A 76 -8.24 6.36 13.59
N LEU A 77 -8.51 5.14 13.13
CA LEU A 77 -9.47 4.86 12.06
C LEU A 77 -10.88 5.27 12.46
N ILE A 78 -11.35 4.81 13.62
CA ILE A 78 -12.67 5.19 14.19
C ILE A 78 -12.78 6.71 14.29
N GLY A 79 -11.68 7.39 14.61
CA GLY A 79 -11.62 8.85 14.65
C GLY A 79 -11.60 9.56 13.30
N LEU A 80 -11.05 8.94 12.25
CA LEU A 80 -10.95 9.53 10.91
C LEU A 80 -12.27 9.39 10.12
N ILE A 81 -12.98 8.29 10.27
CA ILE A 81 -14.27 8.02 9.59
C ILE A 81 -15.25 9.21 9.72
N PRO A 82 -15.63 9.67 10.92
CA PRO A 82 -16.57 10.78 11.06
C PRO A 82 -15.98 12.09 10.54
N LYS A 83 -14.65 12.27 10.57
CA LYS A 83 -13.98 13.47 10.03
C LYS A 83 -14.05 13.55 8.52
N ILE A 84 -14.18 12.42 7.83
CA ILE A 84 -14.40 12.39 6.38
C ILE A 84 -15.89 12.60 6.06
N ILE A 85 -16.78 11.98 6.84
CA ILE A 85 -18.23 12.04 6.60
C ILE A 85 -18.81 13.43 6.93
N SER A 86 -18.38 14.06 8.02
CA SER A 86 -18.89 15.35 8.51
C SER A 86 -18.81 16.48 7.46
N PRO A 87 -17.66 16.74 6.81
CA PRO A 87 -17.57 17.74 5.75
C PRO A 87 -18.47 17.48 4.54
N ILE A 88 -18.74 16.21 4.20
CA ILE A 88 -19.65 15.87 3.09
C ILE A 88 -21.08 16.32 3.42
N GLY A 89 -21.54 16.08 4.65
CA GLY A 89 -22.85 16.54 5.12
C GLY A 89 -22.97 18.07 5.10
N VAL A 90 -21.96 18.79 5.59
CA VAL A 90 -22.01 20.26 5.59
C VAL A 90 -21.96 20.86 4.18
N VAL A 91 -21.22 20.26 3.25
CA VAL A 91 -21.25 20.67 1.83
C VAL A 91 -22.65 20.48 1.24
N TRP A 92 -23.31 19.37 1.56
CA TRP A 92 -24.68 19.10 1.14
C TRP A 92 -25.67 20.12 1.72
N ASP A 93 -25.57 20.46 3.00
CA ASP A 93 -26.47 21.42 3.67
C ASP A 93 -26.22 22.87 3.21
N PHE A 94 -24.98 23.22 2.86
CA PHE A 94 -24.66 24.49 2.21
C PHE A 94 -25.26 24.60 0.81
N TRP A 95 -25.31 23.50 0.05
CA TRP A 95 -26.04 23.48 -1.23
C TRP A 95 -27.51 23.82 -1.00
N GLN A 96 -28.12 23.25 0.04
CA GLN A 96 -29.52 23.47 0.39
C GLN A 96 -29.78 24.83 1.07
N ARG A 97 -28.72 25.59 1.42
CA ARG A 97 -28.75 26.88 2.14
C ARG A 97 -29.40 26.80 3.53
N GLU A 98 -29.26 25.66 4.20
CA GLU A 98 -29.89 25.40 5.50
C GLU A 98 -29.02 25.83 6.69
N LEU A 99 -27.70 25.97 6.48
CA LEU A 99 -26.73 26.17 7.56
C LEU A 99 -25.92 27.48 7.45
N PRO A 100 -25.63 28.16 8.58
CA PRO A 100 -24.73 29.32 8.60
C PRO A 100 -23.31 29.00 8.14
N THR A 101 -22.69 29.90 7.38
CA THR A 101 -21.30 29.76 6.89
C THR A 101 -20.27 29.59 8.01
N ALA A 102 -20.54 30.11 9.20
CA ALA A 102 -19.70 29.94 10.39
C ALA A 102 -19.47 28.45 10.73
N LEU A 103 -20.44 27.57 10.49
CA LEU A 103 -20.29 26.13 10.71
C LEU A 103 -19.24 25.51 9.77
N GLY A 104 -19.05 26.06 8.58
CA GLY A 104 -18.02 25.62 7.64
C GLY A 104 -16.62 25.83 8.21
N THR A 105 -16.37 26.96 8.87
CA THR A 105 -15.08 27.22 9.52
C THR A 105 -14.79 26.28 10.68
N LEU A 106 -15.83 25.91 11.44
CA LEU A 106 -15.71 24.94 12.52
C LEU A 106 -15.36 23.55 11.99
N VAL A 107 -15.99 23.11 10.90
CA VAL A 107 -15.71 21.82 10.26
C VAL A 107 -14.27 21.75 9.76
N LEU A 108 -13.71 22.85 9.23
CA LEU A 108 -12.31 22.86 8.80
C LEU A 108 -11.37 22.53 9.97
N VAL A 109 -11.57 23.17 11.12
CA VAL A 109 -10.74 22.97 12.33
C VAL A 109 -11.02 21.62 12.99
N ASN A 110 -12.28 21.21 13.04
CA ASN A 110 -12.70 20.01 13.75
C ASN A 110 -12.41 18.72 12.97
N ASP A 111 -12.47 18.77 11.65
CA ASP A 111 -12.45 17.60 10.78
C ASP A 111 -11.29 17.62 9.78
N VAL A 112 -11.23 18.63 8.91
CA VAL A 112 -10.34 18.63 7.74
C VAL A 112 -8.85 18.70 8.09
N VAL A 113 -8.47 19.53 9.06
CA VAL A 113 -7.05 19.69 9.48
C VAL A 113 -6.43 18.35 9.91
N TRP A 114 -7.23 17.40 10.39
CA TRP A 114 -6.76 16.12 10.91
C TRP A 114 -6.64 15.03 9.85
N TRP A 115 -7.15 15.24 8.63
CA TRP A 115 -7.12 14.23 7.57
C TRP A 115 -5.69 13.79 7.27
N VAL A 116 -4.79 14.74 7.02
CA VAL A 116 -3.39 14.45 6.70
C VAL A 116 -2.70 13.65 7.81
N PRO A 117 -2.62 14.11 9.07
CA PRO A 117 -1.91 13.37 10.10
C PRO A 117 -2.53 11.99 10.39
N PHE A 118 -3.86 11.87 10.38
CA PHE A 118 -4.52 10.60 10.69
C PHE A 118 -4.34 9.59 9.55
N SER A 119 -4.49 10.03 8.30
CA SER A 119 -4.22 9.19 7.13
C SER A 119 -2.75 8.75 7.08
N MET A 120 -1.81 9.63 7.41
CA MET A 120 -0.39 9.25 7.50
C MET A 120 -0.14 8.22 8.60
N LEU A 121 -0.73 8.39 9.79
CA LEU A 121 -0.61 7.43 10.89
C LEU A 121 -1.18 6.06 10.52
N LEU A 122 -2.34 6.01 9.88
CA LEU A 122 -2.93 4.77 9.38
C LEU A 122 -2.05 4.13 8.29
N TRP A 123 -1.48 4.93 7.39
CA TRP A 123 -0.53 4.43 6.40
C TRP A 123 0.72 3.83 7.05
N TYR A 124 1.28 4.45 8.09
CA TYR A 124 2.39 3.87 8.84
C TYR A 124 1.99 2.54 9.52
N ALA A 125 0.76 2.44 10.05
CA ALA A 125 0.26 1.20 10.65
C ALA A 125 0.14 0.10 9.60
N VAL A 126 -0.47 0.39 8.45
CA VAL A 126 -0.54 -0.52 7.30
C VAL A 126 0.85 -0.96 6.86
N ARG A 127 1.84 -0.07 6.79
CA ARG A 127 3.22 -0.42 6.43
C ARG A 127 3.94 -1.30 7.44
N GLU A 128 3.54 -1.25 8.70
CA GLU A 128 4.10 -2.09 9.75
C GLU A 128 3.46 -3.48 9.73
N GLU A 129 2.12 -3.55 9.62
CA GLU A 129 1.39 -4.82 9.52
C GLU A 129 1.65 -5.54 8.20
N ALA A 130 1.79 -4.80 7.10
CA ALA A 130 2.05 -5.38 5.79
C ALA A 130 3.41 -6.07 5.69
N ALA A 131 4.33 -5.93 6.65
CA ALA A 131 5.53 -6.76 6.63
C ALA A 131 5.21 -8.26 6.77
N GLY A 132 3.99 -8.61 7.22
CA GLY A 132 3.52 -9.97 7.42
C GLY A 132 4.15 -10.62 8.64
N GLU A 133 4.22 -11.95 8.62
CA GLU A 133 4.86 -12.75 9.67
C GLU A 133 6.38 -12.53 9.74
N TYR A 134 7.00 -12.22 8.61
CA TYR A 134 8.45 -12.04 8.51
C TYR A 134 8.87 -10.58 8.72
N PRO A 135 9.99 -10.34 9.43
CA PRO A 135 10.54 -9.00 9.57
C PRO A 135 11.00 -8.48 8.21
N ARG A 136 11.07 -7.15 8.07
CA ARG A 136 11.64 -6.53 6.87
C ARG A 136 13.06 -7.05 6.64
N SER A 137 13.39 -7.29 5.38
CA SER A 137 14.73 -7.69 4.98
C SER A 137 15.77 -6.69 5.51
N ILE A 138 16.86 -7.24 6.03
CA ILE A 138 18.06 -6.52 6.49
C ILE A 138 19.26 -6.89 5.62
N TYR A 139 19.00 -7.37 4.41
CA TYR A 139 20.02 -7.86 3.51
C TYR A 139 20.94 -6.72 3.05
N HIS A 140 22.25 -6.95 3.10
CA HIS A 140 23.27 -5.95 2.77
C HIS A 140 24.36 -6.47 1.80
N GLY A 141 24.12 -7.59 1.12
CA GLY A 141 25.05 -8.17 0.13
C GLY A 141 24.85 -7.66 -1.29
N THR A 142 25.61 -8.22 -2.23
CA THR A 142 25.47 -7.89 -3.65
C THR A 142 24.33 -8.69 -4.30
N PRO A 143 23.78 -8.27 -5.46
CA PRO A 143 22.84 -9.09 -6.21
C PRO A 143 23.37 -10.49 -6.51
N ARG A 144 24.68 -10.63 -6.76
CA ARG A 144 25.32 -11.93 -7.02
C ARG A 144 25.26 -12.84 -5.80
N ASP A 145 25.53 -12.30 -4.61
CA ASP A 145 25.45 -13.07 -3.35
C ASP A 145 24.00 -13.49 -3.06
N ALA A 146 23.03 -12.61 -3.31
CA ALA A 146 21.61 -12.93 -3.15
C ALA A 146 21.18 -14.05 -4.12
N MET A 147 21.63 -13.98 -5.38
CA MET A 147 21.38 -15.04 -6.37
C MET A 147 22.02 -16.37 -6.00
N ALA A 148 23.16 -16.37 -5.31
CA ALA A 148 23.81 -17.59 -4.84
C ALA A 148 23.01 -18.30 -3.73
N ASN A 149 22.30 -17.53 -2.90
CA ASN A 149 21.48 -18.05 -1.80
C ASN A 149 20.03 -18.33 -2.20
N ALA A 150 19.59 -17.82 -3.34
CA ALA A 150 18.25 -18.00 -3.85
C ALA A 150 18.14 -19.37 -4.56
N ILE A 151 17.68 -20.38 -3.81
CA ILE A 151 17.56 -21.76 -4.27
C ILE A 151 16.19 -21.99 -4.91
N THR A 152 16.16 -22.64 -6.06
CA THR A 152 14.91 -23.02 -6.74
C THR A 152 14.30 -24.26 -6.10
N ASN A 153 13.04 -24.55 -6.43
CA ASN A 153 12.37 -25.81 -6.10
C ASN A 153 13.10 -27.07 -6.62
N HIS A 154 14.04 -26.92 -7.56
CA HIS A 154 14.84 -28.03 -8.11
C HIS A 154 16.22 -28.15 -7.43
N GLY A 155 16.55 -27.26 -6.48
CA GLY A 155 17.76 -27.33 -5.66
C GLY A 155 18.98 -26.60 -6.21
N GLU A 156 18.87 -26.00 -7.41
CA GLU A 156 19.91 -25.15 -7.99
C GLU A 156 19.74 -23.71 -7.53
N SER A 157 20.84 -22.97 -7.39
CA SER A 157 20.77 -21.52 -7.11
C SER A 157 20.49 -20.73 -8.38
N LEU A 158 19.83 -19.58 -8.24
CA LEU A 158 19.63 -18.63 -9.33
C LEU A 158 20.97 -18.22 -9.98
N LEU A 159 22.04 -18.13 -9.18
CA LEU A 159 23.37 -17.85 -9.71
C LEU A 159 23.84 -18.99 -10.63
N GLN A 160 23.76 -20.25 -10.19
CA GLN A 160 24.18 -21.41 -11.00
C GLN A 160 23.42 -21.48 -12.32
N LEU A 161 22.09 -21.34 -12.29
CA LEU A 161 21.28 -21.33 -13.50
C LEU A 161 21.70 -20.19 -14.46
N SER A 162 21.99 -19.00 -13.91
CA SER A 162 22.38 -17.84 -14.72
C SER A 162 23.73 -17.99 -15.43
N GLU A 163 24.60 -18.89 -14.95
CA GLU A 163 25.89 -19.22 -15.60
C GLU A 163 25.73 -20.17 -16.79
N VAL A 164 24.59 -20.88 -16.88
CA VAL A 164 24.29 -21.80 -17.99
C VAL A 164 23.65 -21.03 -19.14
N GLU A 165 22.62 -20.25 -18.85
CA GLU A 165 21.87 -19.47 -19.82
C GLU A 165 21.32 -18.17 -19.23
N PRO A 166 20.95 -17.17 -20.06
CA PRO A 166 20.23 -16.00 -19.58
C PRO A 166 18.87 -16.38 -19.00
N LEU A 167 18.50 -15.76 -17.88
CA LEU A 167 17.25 -16.02 -17.18
C LEU A 167 16.41 -14.75 -17.08
N MET A 168 15.12 -14.85 -17.42
CA MET A 168 14.11 -13.87 -17.08
C MET A 168 13.53 -14.19 -15.70
N VAL A 169 13.88 -13.37 -14.73
CA VAL A 169 13.45 -13.49 -13.33
C VAL A 169 12.26 -12.56 -13.08
N VAL A 170 11.09 -13.13 -12.83
CA VAL A 170 9.85 -12.39 -12.58
C VAL A 170 9.47 -12.45 -11.11
N PHE A 171 9.50 -11.30 -10.45
CA PHE A 171 9.16 -11.12 -9.05
C PHE A 171 7.67 -10.79 -8.90
N VAL A 172 6.93 -11.68 -8.26
CA VAL A 172 5.48 -11.55 -8.01
C VAL A 172 5.17 -11.30 -6.54
N ARG A 173 4.19 -10.44 -6.26
CA ARG A 173 3.93 -9.95 -4.90
C ARG A 173 3.42 -11.04 -3.96
N HIS A 174 2.18 -11.46 -4.12
CA HIS A 174 1.55 -12.46 -3.26
C HIS A 174 0.39 -13.13 -3.99
N SER A 175 0.07 -14.36 -3.62
CA SER A 175 -1.01 -15.19 -4.21
C SER A 175 -2.40 -14.52 -4.26
N GLY A 176 -2.68 -13.58 -3.35
CA GLY A 176 -3.91 -12.79 -3.33
C GLY A 176 -3.96 -11.56 -4.24
N CYS A 177 -2.82 -11.13 -4.82
CA CYS A 177 -2.77 -9.92 -5.62
C CYS A 177 -3.38 -10.17 -7.01
N ILE A 178 -4.39 -9.37 -7.39
CA ILE A 178 -5.03 -9.46 -8.71
C ILE A 178 -4.02 -9.36 -9.88
N PHE A 179 -3.02 -8.48 -9.75
CA PHE A 179 -1.99 -8.29 -10.79
C PHE A 179 -0.96 -9.42 -10.82
N CYS A 180 -0.69 -10.06 -9.68
CA CYS A 180 0.12 -11.29 -9.64
C CYS A 180 -0.58 -12.40 -10.42
N ARG A 181 -1.89 -12.58 -10.22
CA ARG A 181 -2.68 -13.58 -10.93
C ARG A 181 -2.75 -13.31 -12.44
N GLU A 182 -2.92 -12.05 -12.83
CA GLU A 182 -2.84 -11.63 -14.24
C GLU A 182 -1.45 -11.95 -14.82
N THR A 183 -0.38 -11.63 -14.09
CA THR A 183 1.02 -11.90 -14.50
C THR A 183 1.27 -13.39 -14.72
N LEU A 184 0.90 -14.25 -13.76
CA LEU A 184 1.12 -15.69 -13.88
C LEU A 184 0.35 -16.29 -15.05
N SER A 185 -0.91 -15.86 -15.26
CA SER A 185 -1.71 -16.28 -16.41
C SER A 185 -1.12 -15.84 -17.75
N GLU A 186 -0.54 -14.63 -17.80
CA GLU A 186 0.15 -14.13 -18.99
C GLU A 186 1.44 -14.91 -19.26
N LEU A 187 2.26 -15.17 -18.24
CA LEU A 187 3.49 -15.96 -18.38
C LEU A 187 3.18 -17.37 -18.88
N HIS A 188 2.09 -18.00 -18.44
CA HIS A 188 1.67 -19.30 -18.98
C HIS A 188 1.42 -19.23 -20.49
N THR A 189 0.75 -18.16 -20.95
CA THR A 189 0.45 -17.97 -22.38
C THR A 189 1.72 -17.68 -23.19
N LEU A 190 2.67 -16.93 -22.62
CA LEU A 190 3.90 -16.52 -23.29
C LEU A 190 5.05 -17.53 -23.16
N ARG A 191 4.90 -18.59 -22.35
CA ARG A 191 6.00 -19.51 -22.00
C ARG A 191 6.74 -20.04 -23.22
N ALA A 192 6.02 -20.61 -24.17
CA ALA A 192 6.63 -21.18 -25.38
C ALA A 192 7.41 -20.13 -26.21
N ALA A 193 6.84 -18.92 -26.34
CA ALA A 193 7.49 -17.84 -27.07
C ALA A 193 8.72 -17.29 -26.33
N ILE A 194 8.72 -17.29 -24.99
CA ILE A 194 9.89 -16.94 -24.18
C ILE A 194 10.99 -18.00 -24.36
N ASP A 195 10.63 -19.29 -24.31
CA ASP A 195 11.58 -20.39 -24.50
C ASP A 195 12.27 -20.33 -25.88
N GLU A 196 11.54 -19.94 -26.93
CA GLU A 196 12.10 -19.73 -28.28
C GLU A 196 13.16 -18.62 -28.34
N THR A 197 13.18 -17.69 -27.39
CA THR A 197 14.23 -16.65 -27.31
C THR A 197 15.55 -17.17 -26.73
N GLY A 198 15.57 -18.39 -26.17
CA GLY A 198 16.72 -18.94 -25.46
C GLY A 198 16.96 -18.33 -24.08
N VAL A 199 15.91 -17.75 -23.47
CA VAL A 199 15.94 -17.19 -22.11
C VAL A 199 15.08 -18.05 -21.21
N GLY A 200 15.66 -18.65 -20.18
CA GLY A 200 14.92 -19.43 -19.18
C GLY A 200 14.04 -18.53 -18.31
N LEU A 201 12.84 -18.99 -17.93
CA LEU A 201 11.95 -18.23 -17.03
C LEU A 201 12.06 -18.75 -15.60
N VAL A 202 12.22 -17.82 -14.65
CA VAL A 202 12.23 -18.08 -13.20
C VAL A 202 11.21 -17.17 -12.53
N VAL A 203 10.39 -17.70 -11.61
CA VAL A 203 9.42 -16.92 -10.84
C VAL A 203 9.84 -16.83 -9.37
N VAL A 204 9.82 -15.62 -8.81
CA VAL A 204 10.14 -15.35 -7.40
C VAL A 204 8.89 -14.89 -6.67
N HIS A 205 8.53 -15.53 -5.56
CA HIS A 205 7.40 -15.12 -4.71
C HIS A 205 7.82 -15.03 -3.24
N MET A 206 6.95 -14.49 -2.39
CA MET A 206 7.19 -14.39 -0.93
C MET A 206 6.45 -15.44 -0.09
N ASP A 207 5.59 -16.24 -0.72
CA ASP A 207 4.89 -17.34 -0.04
C ASP A 207 5.87 -18.47 0.34
N MET A 208 5.49 -19.35 1.27
CA MET A 208 6.31 -20.51 1.65
C MET A 208 6.51 -21.45 0.43
N PRO A 209 7.59 -22.25 0.37
CA PRO A 209 7.91 -23.06 -0.81
C PRO A 209 6.74 -23.94 -1.31
N ASP A 210 6.07 -24.64 -0.39
CA ASP A 210 4.93 -25.51 -0.64
C ASP A 210 3.68 -24.75 -1.14
N GLU A 211 3.38 -23.58 -0.56
CA GLU A 211 2.29 -22.72 -1.01
C GLU A 211 2.56 -22.09 -2.38
N GLY A 212 3.82 -21.74 -2.63
CA GLY A 212 4.31 -21.17 -3.87
C GLY A 212 4.22 -22.14 -5.04
N GLU A 213 4.72 -23.36 -4.85
CA GLU A 213 4.62 -24.44 -5.85
C GLU A 213 3.16 -24.70 -6.24
N ALA A 214 2.26 -24.81 -5.26
CA ALA A 214 0.83 -24.99 -5.50
C ALA A 214 0.19 -23.80 -6.24
N LEU A 215 0.70 -22.58 -6.06
CA LEU A 215 0.28 -21.41 -6.83
C LEU A 215 0.73 -21.53 -8.28
N ILE A 216 1.98 -21.89 -8.52
CA ILE A 216 2.58 -21.99 -9.87
C ILE A 216 1.91 -23.10 -10.69
N GLU A 217 1.69 -24.28 -10.09
CA GLU A 217 0.96 -25.40 -10.70
C GLU A 217 -0.46 -24.98 -11.10
N ARG A 218 -1.17 -24.23 -10.25
CA ARG A 218 -2.52 -23.73 -10.55
C ARG A 218 -2.58 -22.87 -11.82
N TYR A 219 -1.50 -22.18 -12.16
CA TYR A 219 -1.43 -21.35 -13.37
C TYR A 219 -0.79 -22.08 -14.56
N GLY A 220 -0.57 -23.40 -14.48
CA GLY A 220 -0.01 -24.20 -15.56
C GLY A 220 1.44 -23.84 -15.89
N LEU A 221 2.19 -23.37 -14.89
CA LEU A 221 3.61 -23.05 -15.01
C LEU A 221 4.47 -24.20 -14.45
N ASP A 222 4.02 -25.44 -14.66
CA ASP A 222 4.76 -26.64 -14.26
C ASP A 222 6.11 -26.69 -14.98
N GLY A 223 7.17 -27.05 -14.24
CA GLY A 223 8.54 -27.12 -14.77
C GLY A 223 9.23 -25.76 -14.91
N VAL A 224 8.59 -24.66 -14.53
CA VAL A 224 9.27 -23.38 -14.34
C VAL A 224 10.05 -23.41 -13.02
N ASP A 225 11.26 -22.86 -13.00
CA ASP A 225 12.01 -22.68 -11.77
C ASP A 225 11.34 -21.63 -10.87
N VAL A 226 11.15 -22.00 -9.60
CA VAL A 226 10.46 -21.17 -8.62
C VAL A 226 11.35 -20.94 -7.42
N ILE A 227 11.41 -19.69 -6.95
CA ILE A 227 12.17 -19.29 -5.76
C ILE A 227 11.21 -18.67 -4.74
N SER A 228 11.24 -19.22 -3.53
CA SER A 228 10.57 -18.65 -2.36
C SER A 228 11.52 -17.70 -1.62
N ASP A 229 11.15 -16.42 -1.54
CA ASP A 229 11.91 -15.36 -0.84
C ASP A 229 11.03 -14.64 0.22
N PRO A 230 10.58 -15.35 1.28
CA PRO A 230 9.73 -14.77 2.34
C PRO A 230 10.43 -13.65 3.13
N LEU A 231 11.77 -13.72 3.22
CA LEU A 231 12.60 -12.69 3.86
C LEU A 231 12.87 -11.49 2.96
N ARG A 232 12.45 -11.52 1.69
CA ARG A 232 12.62 -10.44 0.70
C ARG A 232 14.10 -10.06 0.46
N GLU A 233 15.03 -10.98 0.65
CA GLU A 233 16.45 -10.72 0.44
C GLU A 233 16.77 -10.49 -1.03
N LEU A 234 16.22 -11.35 -1.90
CA LEU A 234 16.36 -11.22 -3.35
C LEU A 234 15.59 -10.00 -3.87
N TYR A 235 14.38 -9.75 -3.36
CA TYR A 235 13.65 -8.50 -3.63
C TYR A 235 14.49 -7.26 -3.29
N GLN A 236 15.10 -7.23 -2.11
CA GLN A 236 15.93 -6.10 -1.68
C GLN A 236 17.19 -5.98 -2.55
N ALA A 237 17.86 -7.08 -2.86
CA ALA A 237 19.06 -7.11 -3.68
C ALA A 237 18.81 -6.63 -5.12
N PHE A 238 17.62 -6.90 -5.67
CA PHE A 238 17.20 -6.40 -6.99
C PHE A 238 16.64 -4.96 -6.96
N HIS A 239 16.69 -4.32 -5.79
CA HIS A 239 16.16 -2.98 -5.52
C HIS A 239 14.65 -2.85 -5.76
N LEU A 240 13.90 -3.91 -5.45
CA LEU A 240 12.44 -3.86 -5.38
C LEU A 240 12.02 -3.47 -3.96
N GLN A 241 11.55 -2.23 -3.81
CA GLN A 241 11.08 -1.71 -2.53
C GLN A 241 9.57 -1.89 -2.37
N GLN A 242 9.08 -1.70 -1.15
CA GLN A 242 7.65 -1.56 -0.91
C GLN A 242 7.09 -0.32 -1.65
N GLY A 243 5.89 -0.47 -2.20
CA GLY A 243 5.19 0.60 -2.90
C GLY A 243 4.65 1.66 -1.95
N SER A 244 4.61 2.90 -2.42
CA SER A 244 3.86 3.97 -1.76
C SER A 244 2.35 3.80 -1.97
N PHE A 245 1.56 4.53 -1.17
CA PHE A 245 0.10 4.51 -1.27
C PHE A 245 -0.39 4.74 -2.71
N THR A 246 0.18 5.72 -3.41
CA THR A 246 -0.23 6.05 -4.79
C THR A 246 0.12 4.97 -5.80
N GLN A 247 1.22 4.24 -5.59
CA GLN A 247 1.66 3.18 -6.50
C GLN A 247 0.80 1.92 -6.37
N LEU A 248 0.13 1.74 -5.23
CA LEU A 248 -0.65 0.56 -4.89
C LEU A 248 -2.17 0.77 -4.93
N PHE A 249 -2.64 1.98 -4.61
CA PHE A 249 -4.06 2.32 -4.48
C PHE A 249 -4.43 3.60 -5.26
N GLY A 250 -3.55 4.08 -6.14
CA GLY A 250 -3.82 5.26 -6.95
C GLY A 250 -4.96 5.03 -7.96
N PRO A 251 -5.57 6.11 -8.51
CA PRO A 251 -6.68 6.01 -9.45
C PRO A 251 -6.39 5.13 -10.67
N ARG A 252 -5.15 5.18 -11.19
CA ARG A 252 -4.70 4.32 -12.29
C ARG A 252 -4.70 2.84 -11.91
N VAL A 253 -4.29 2.51 -10.68
CA VAL A 253 -4.30 1.13 -10.16
C VAL A 253 -5.72 0.63 -10.02
N LEU A 254 -6.64 1.45 -9.50
CA LEU A 254 -8.06 1.09 -9.38
C LEU A 254 -8.68 0.80 -10.75
N ALA A 255 -8.43 1.67 -11.73
CA ALA A 255 -8.89 1.45 -13.10
C ALA A 255 -8.31 0.15 -13.70
N ARG A 256 -7.01 -0.12 -13.48
CA ARG A 256 -6.37 -1.37 -13.92
C ARG A 256 -6.90 -2.61 -13.21
N GLY A 257 -7.17 -2.51 -11.91
CA GLY A 257 -7.79 -3.59 -11.13
C GLY A 257 -9.18 -3.93 -11.66
N PHE A 258 -9.97 -2.93 -12.06
CA PHE A 258 -11.25 -3.15 -12.73
C PHE A 258 -11.09 -3.90 -14.05
N VAL A 259 -10.14 -3.49 -14.90
CA VAL A 259 -9.84 -4.19 -16.16
C VAL A 259 -9.39 -5.64 -15.92
N ALA A 260 -8.52 -5.89 -14.94
CA ALA A 260 -8.08 -7.24 -14.59
C ALA A 260 -9.22 -8.10 -14.04
N THR A 261 -10.18 -7.48 -13.33
CA THR A 261 -11.40 -8.16 -12.86
C THR A 261 -12.28 -8.61 -14.03
N LEU A 262 -12.44 -7.76 -15.05
CA LEU A 262 -13.17 -8.12 -16.28
C LEU A 262 -12.49 -9.26 -17.06
N LYS A 263 -11.18 -9.44 -16.90
CA LYS A 263 -10.42 -10.57 -17.47
C LYS A 263 -10.50 -11.85 -16.61
N GLY A 264 -11.27 -11.86 -15.53
CA GLY A 264 -11.49 -13.04 -14.68
C GLY A 264 -10.54 -13.16 -13.49
N HIS A 265 -9.66 -12.19 -13.25
CA HIS A 265 -8.78 -12.20 -12.08
C HIS A 265 -9.47 -11.51 -10.90
N LEU A 266 -9.72 -12.26 -9.83
CA LEU A 266 -10.34 -11.72 -8.62
C LEU A 266 -9.29 -11.40 -7.55
N PRO A 267 -9.47 -10.33 -6.75
CA PRO A 267 -8.63 -10.09 -5.59
C PRO A 267 -8.82 -11.20 -4.55
N GLY A 268 -7.73 -11.62 -3.91
CA GLY A 268 -7.73 -12.54 -2.79
C GLY A 268 -7.27 -11.86 -1.49
N TRP A 269 -7.11 -12.66 -0.45
CA TRP A 269 -6.59 -12.20 0.84
C TRP A 269 -5.10 -11.83 0.75
N PHE A 270 -4.69 -10.86 1.56
CA PHE A 270 -3.29 -10.45 1.64
C PHE A 270 -2.48 -11.56 2.34
N VAL A 271 -1.46 -12.06 1.66
CA VAL A 271 -0.49 -13.06 2.15
C VAL A 271 0.91 -12.48 1.93
N GLY A 272 1.87 -12.76 2.80
CA GLY A 272 3.21 -12.17 2.73
C GLY A 272 3.20 -10.64 2.81
N ASP A 273 4.17 -9.98 2.16
CA ASP A 273 4.24 -8.52 2.18
C ASP A 273 3.26 -7.84 1.20
N ALA A 274 2.12 -7.41 1.73
CA ALA A 274 1.05 -6.80 0.93
C ALA A 274 1.46 -5.52 0.21
N LEU A 275 2.61 -4.91 0.51
CA LEU A 275 3.07 -3.66 -0.12
C LEU A 275 4.29 -3.85 -1.02
N GLN A 276 4.92 -5.03 -1.06
CA GLN A 276 6.08 -5.29 -1.89
C GLN A 276 5.79 -5.01 -3.37
N MET A 277 6.69 -4.31 -4.09
CA MET A 277 6.52 -4.07 -5.52
C MET A 277 7.07 -5.24 -6.36
N PRO A 278 6.43 -5.56 -7.50
CA PRO A 278 6.91 -6.57 -8.44
C PRO A 278 7.99 -6.02 -9.38
N GLY A 279 8.63 -6.91 -10.12
CA GLY A 279 9.66 -6.57 -11.10
C GLY A 279 9.93 -7.72 -12.06
N ALA A 280 10.53 -7.41 -13.21
CA ALA A 280 10.99 -8.41 -14.15
C ALA A 280 12.41 -8.04 -14.61
N PHE A 281 13.31 -9.01 -14.65
CA PHE A 281 14.72 -8.77 -14.93
C PHE A 281 15.25 -9.84 -15.86
N VAL A 282 16.23 -9.51 -16.69
CA VAL A 282 17.06 -10.53 -17.35
C VAL A 282 18.41 -10.54 -16.68
N VAL A 283 18.84 -11.71 -16.23
CA VAL A 283 20.12 -11.93 -15.57
C VAL A 283 20.94 -12.97 -16.32
N SER A 284 22.26 -12.83 -16.30
CA SER A 284 23.19 -13.84 -16.82
C SER A 284 24.55 -13.67 -16.15
N HIS A 285 25.23 -14.78 -15.88
CA HIS A 285 26.52 -14.82 -15.20
C HIS A 285 26.53 -14.00 -13.91
N GLY A 286 25.46 -14.08 -13.13
CA GLY A 286 25.29 -13.32 -11.88
C GLY A 286 25.22 -11.80 -12.04
N ALA A 287 24.92 -11.27 -13.23
CA ALA A 287 24.73 -9.85 -13.50
C ALA A 287 23.32 -9.55 -14.04
N ILE A 288 22.76 -8.42 -13.66
CA ILE A 288 21.49 -7.92 -14.20
C ILE A 288 21.77 -7.24 -15.54
N LEU A 289 21.31 -7.85 -16.62
CA LEU A 289 21.45 -7.32 -17.98
C LEU A 289 20.36 -6.29 -18.30
N ARG A 290 19.12 -6.59 -17.89
CA ARG A 290 17.94 -5.75 -18.13
C ARG A 290 17.03 -5.74 -16.92
N ALA A 291 16.31 -4.64 -16.73
CA ALA A 291 15.47 -4.43 -15.57
C ALA A 291 14.19 -3.66 -15.91
N TYR A 292 13.05 -4.27 -15.60
CA TYR A 292 11.76 -3.60 -15.54
C TYR A 292 11.32 -3.50 -14.08
N ARG A 293 11.36 -2.28 -13.54
CA ARG A 293 10.87 -1.97 -12.19
C ARG A 293 9.54 -1.26 -12.30
N HIS A 294 8.50 -1.85 -11.72
CA HIS A 294 7.15 -1.30 -11.79
C HIS A 294 7.09 0.07 -11.12
N THR A 295 6.51 1.05 -11.80
CA THR A 295 6.22 2.37 -11.20
C THR A 295 4.92 2.31 -10.40
N SER A 296 4.00 1.44 -10.81
CA SER A 296 2.72 1.17 -10.19
C SER A 296 2.42 -0.34 -10.20
N ALA A 297 1.68 -0.83 -9.21
CA ALA A 297 1.31 -2.24 -9.12
C ALA A 297 0.48 -2.75 -10.32
N GLY A 298 -0.17 -1.85 -11.07
CA GLY A 298 -0.96 -2.20 -12.25
C GLY A 298 -0.20 -2.16 -13.58
N ASP A 299 1.08 -1.77 -13.58
CA ASP A 299 1.93 -1.78 -14.77
C ASP A 299 2.14 -3.21 -15.26
N ARG A 300 2.42 -3.39 -16.57
CA ARG A 300 2.75 -4.69 -17.17
C ARG A 300 3.98 -4.53 -18.06
N PRO A 301 5.06 -5.31 -17.83
CA PRO A 301 6.17 -5.36 -18.76
C PRO A 301 5.75 -6.09 -20.05
N ASP A 302 6.38 -5.71 -21.15
CA ASP A 302 6.41 -6.56 -22.33
C ASP A 302 7.50 -7.63 -22.12
N TYR A 303 7.07 -8.82 -21.71
CA TYR A 303 7.98 -9.92 -21.36
C TYR A 303 8.83 -10.39 -22.55
N LEU A 304 8.26 -10.39 -23.77
CA LEU A 304 8.99 -10.84 -24.96
C LEU A 304 10.04 -9.79 -25.36
N ALA A 305 9.67 -8.51 -25.39
CA ALA A 305 10.63 -7.45 -25.67
C ALA A 305 11.74 -7.37 -24.59
N LEU A 306 11.40 -7.67 -23.34
CA LEU A 306 12.39 -7.77 -22.26
C LEU A 306 13.33 -8.96 -22.46
N ALA A 307 12.82 -10.12 -22.90
CA ALA A 307 13.60 -11.31 -23.18
C ALA A 307 14.55 -11.11 -24.38
N THR A 308 14.06 -10.55 -25.49
CA THR A 308 14.86 -10.32 -26.72
C THR A 308 15.79 -9.11 -26.65
N GLY A 309 15.56 -8.20 -25.69
CA GLY A 309 16.36 -6.99 -25.54
C GLY A 309 15.91 -5.81 -26.40
N GLU A 310 14.69 -5.84 -26.92
CA GLU A 310 14.06 -4.77 -27.71
C GLU A 310 13.47 -3.65 -26.85
N CYS A 311 13.45 -3.80 -25.52
CA CYS A 311 13.03 -2.74 -24.61
C CYS A 311 14.10 -1.64 -24.47
N ASP A 312 13.86 -0.50 -25.11
CA ASP A 312 14.32 0.80 -24.59
C ASP A 312 13.70 0.99 -23.20
N LEU A 313 14.52 0.92 -22.16
CA LEU A 313 14.12 1.19 -20.77
C LEU A 313 13.32 2.51 -20.73
N PRO A 314 12.21 2.61 -19.96
CA PRO A 314 11.44 3.83 -19.89
C PRO A 314 12.34 5.02 -19.53
N ASN A 315 12.49 5.91 -20.50
CA ASN A 315 13.39 7.05 -20.48
C ASN A 315 13.00 7.98 -19.32
N GLN A 316 13.92 8.22 -18.37
CA GLN A 316 13.73 9.23 -17.31
C GLN A 316 13.87 10.68 -17.82
N SER A 317 13.75 10.92 -19.12
CA SER A 317 13.87 12.25 -19.74
C SER A 317 12.51 12.78 -20.18
N ASN A 318 11.71 13.25 -19.22
CA ASN A 318 10.74 14.33 -19.46
C ASN A 318 10.35 14.99 -18.14
N ARG A 319 11.36 15.52 -17.42
CA ARG A 319 11.16 16.74 -16.64
C ARG A 319 11.77 17.86 -17.45
N GLY A 320 10.90 18.72 -17.96
CA GLY A 320 11.26 19.78 -18.89
C GLY A 320 12.37 20.67 -18.34
N ASP A 321 13.42 20.80 -19.14
CA ASP A 321 14.06 22.10 -19.33
C ASP A 321 13.02 23.04 -19.93
N SER A 322 12.35 23.80 -19.07
CA SER A 322 11.82 25.11 -19.43
C SER A 322 12.76 26.14 -18.80
N ALA A 323 13.84 26.44 -19.54
CA ALA A 323 14.54 27.70 -19.41
C ALA A 323 13.79 28.75 -20.23
N ALA A 324 13.07 29.62 -19.53
CA ALA A 324 12.80 31.02 -19.85
C ALA A 324 12.16 31.69 -18.64
#